data_AF-A0A8X8CCY3-F1
#
_entry.id   AF-A0A8X8CCY3-F1
#
_cell.length_a   1.000
_cell.length_b   1.000
_cell.length_c   1.000
_cell.angle_alpha   90.00
_cell.angle_beta   90.00
_cell.angle_gamma   90.00
#
_symmetry.space_group_name_H-M   'P 1'
#
loop_
_entity.id
_entity.type
_entity.pdbx_description
1 polymer ?
#
loop_
_entity_poly.entity_id
_entity_poly.type
_entity_poly.pdbx_seq_one_letter_code
_entity_poly.pdbx_strand_id
1 'polypeptide(L)'
;MASSQFIAFSLFTVILPTLTMAAEHIVGSTGKKWYICGFGKHCSELGQKLVINVEGEAPAPTPIPNAAYGLAASGYQIIVAAVAVVAGMIVA
;
A
#
# COMPACT_ATOMS: atom_id res chain seq x y z
N MET A 1 0.09 22.40 -23.43
CA MET A 1 -0.29 20.97 -23.53
C MET A 1 0.48 20.05 -22.58
N ALA A 2 1.39 20.56 -21.73
CA ALA A 2 2.10 19.75 -20.74
C ALA A 2 1.35 19.61 -19.40
N SER A 3 0.61 20.63 -18.93
CA SER A 3 0.09 20.65 -17.56
C SER A 3 -1.05 19.66 -17.29
N SER A 4 -2.00 19.45 -18.22
CA SER A 4 -3.08 18.49 -17.99
C SER A 4 -2.59 17.03 -18.03
N GLN A 5 -1.51 16.78 -18.79
CA GLN A 5 -0.92 15.46 -18.96
C GLN A 5 -0.15 15.03 -17.70
N PHE A 6 0.60 15.95 -17.09
CA PHE A 6 1.31 15.71 -15.83
C PHE A 6 0.36 15.52 -14.64
N ILE A 7 -0.77 16.24 -14.60
CA ILE A 7 -1.81 16.06 -13.57
C ILE A 7 -2.50 14.70 -13.71
N ALA A 8 -2.79 14.28 -14.96
CA ALA A 8 -3.39 12.97 -15.20
C ALA A 8 -2.44 11.83 -14.80
N PHE A 9 -1.14 11.97 -15.09
CA PHE A 9 -0.14 10.97 -14.74
C PHE A 9 0.11 10.89 -13.23
N SER A 10 0.09 12.01 -12.50
CA SER A 10 0.23 12.02 -11.04
C SER A 10 -0.99 11.44 -10.34
N LEU A 11 -2.21 11.74 -10.79
CA LEU A 11 -3.41 11.09 -10.26
C LEU A 11 -3.35 9.58 -10.51
N PHE A 12 -3.00 9.14 -11.72
CA PHE A 12 -3.02 7.72 -12.05
C PHE A 12 -1.94 6.94 -11.29
N THR A 13 -0.72 7.47 -11.20
CA THR A 13 0.39 6.81 -10.50
C THR A 13 0.29 6.84 -8.98
N VAL A 14 -0.50 7.74 -8.38
CA VAL A 14 -0.69 7.80 -6.92
C VAL A 14 -2.00 7.13 -6.48
N ILE A 15 -3.09 7.32 -7.22
CA ILE A 15 -4.43 6.83 -6.85
C ILE A 15 -4.63 5.37 -7.29
N LEU A 16 -4.09 4.96 -8.44
CA LEU A 16 -4.23 3.57 -8.88
C LEU A 16 -3.55 2.57 -7.93
N PRO A 17 -2.28 2.75 -7.49
CA PRO A 17 -1.67 1.79 -6.58
C PRO A 17 -2.31 1.81 -5.19
N THR A 18 -2.85 2.94 -4.73
CA THR A 18 -3.57 2.98 -3.45
C THR A 18 -4.89 2.19 -3.49
N LEU A 19 -5.57 2.15 -4.64
CA LEU A 19 -6.75 1.31 -4.84
C LEU A 19 -6.40 -0.18 -5.05
N THR A 20 -5.27 -0.50 -5.69
CA THR A 20 -4.88 -1.92 -5.90
C THR A 20 -4.31 -2.58 -4.65
N MET A 21 -3.85 -1.81 -3.66
CA MET A 21 -3.43 -2.35 -2.35
C MET A 21 -4.62 -2.74 -1.46
N ALA A 22 -5.85 -2.39 -1.83
CA ALA A 22 -7.08 -2.91 -1.20
C ALA A 22 -7.44 -4.31 -1.75
N ALA A 23 -6.44 -5.18 -1.86
CA ALA A 23 -6.67 -6.57 -2.22
C ALA A 23 -7.19 -7.32 -1.00
N GLU A 24 -8.52 -7.43 -0.89
CA GLU A 24 -9.13 -8.40 0.01
C GLU A 24 -8.90 -9.80 -0.57
N HIS A 25 -8.03 -10.57 0.08
CA HIS A 25 -7.85 -11.98 -0.25
C HIS A 25 -8.95 -12.80 0.43
N ILE A 26 -10.05 -13.06 -0.28
CA ILE A 26 -11.18 -13.83 0.27
C ILE A 26 -10.74 -15.29 0.53
N VAL A 27 -10.52 -15.61 1.80
CA VAL A 27 -10.23 -16.98 2.26
C VAL A 27 -11.54 -17.70 2.62
N GLY A 28 -12.45 -17.85 1.66
CA GLY A 28 -13.71 -18.60 1.82
C GLY A 28 -14.52 -18.26 3.08
N SER A 29 -15.31 -19.24 3.57
CA SER A 29 -16.09 -19.08 4.81
C SER A 29 -15.24 -19.24 6.08
N THR A 30 -15.74 -18.76 7.22
CA THR A 30 -15.09 -18.93 8.53
C THR A 30 -14.79 -20.39 8.87
N GLY A 31 -13.80 -20.59 9.75
CA GLY A 31 -13.37 -21.90 10.26
C GLY A 31 -12.03 -22.39 9.71
N LYS A 32 -11.64 -23.60 10.12
CA LYS A 32 -10.35 -24.20 9.75
C LYS A 32 -10.34 -24.62 8.28
N LYS A 33 -9.34 -24.16 7.52
CA LYS A 33 -9.05 -24.62 6.16
C LYS A 33 -7.70 -25.33 6.14
N TRP A 34 -7.65 -26.45 5.43
CA TRP A 34 -6.51 -27.37 5.38
C TRP A 34 -5.95 -27.39 3.97
N TYR A 35 -4.64 -27.18 3.85
CA TYR A 35 -3.92 -27.20 2.58
C TYR A 35 -2.74 -28.16 2.69
N ILE A 36 -2.54 -28.95 1.64
CA ILE A 36 -1.41 -29.87 1.53
C ILE A 36 -0.78 -29.73 0.16
N CYS A 37 0.53 -29.98 0.08
CA CYS A 37 1.17 -30.25 -1.20
C CYS A 37 1.08 -31.75 -1.50
N GLY A 38 0.33 -32.11 -2.54
CA GLY A 38 0.15 -33.50 -2.97
C GLY A 38 1.34 -34.12 -3.71
N PHE A 39 2.43 -33.38 -3.90
CA PHE A 39 3.58 -33.85 -4.66
C PHE A 39 4.50 -34.74 -3.82
N GLY A 40 4.64 -36.00 -4.25
CA GLY A 40 5.59 -36.95 -3.70
C GLY A 40 5.56 -37.02 -2.16
N LYS A 41 6.69 -36.69 -1.54
CA LYS A 41 6.92 -36.76 -0.10
C LYS A 41 6.71 -35.42 0.63
N HIS A 42 6.28 -34.37 -0.08
CA HIS A 42 6.28 -33.01 0.45
C HIS A 42 5.36 -32.85 1.67
N CYS A 43 4.14 -33.41 1.66
CA CYS A 43 3.24 -33.33 2.80
C CYS A 43 3.68 -34.23 3.98
N SER A 44 4.00 -35.49 3.71
CA SER A 44 4.20 -36.51 4.75
C SER A 44 5.58 -36.47 5.41
N GLU A 45 6.64 -36.18 4.65
CA GLU A 45 8.03 -36.23 5.15
C GLU A 45 8.64 -34.83 5.30
N LEU A 46 8.30 -33.90 4.40
CA LEU A 46 8.87 -32.54 4.41
C LEU A 46 7.96 -31.50 5.07
N GLY A 47 6.76 -31.90 5.52
CA GLY A 47 5.87 -31.04 6.29
C GLY A 47 5.21 -29.90 5.52
N GLN A 48 5.12 -29.98 4.19
CA GLN A 48 4.44 -28.97 3.36
C GLN A 48 2.90 -29.11 3.47
N LYS A 49 2.38 -28.70 4.63
CA LYS A 49 0.97 -28.66 5.02
C LYS A 49 0.70 -27.40 5.83
N LEU A 50 -0.46 -26.79 5.63
CA LEU A 50 -0.87 -25.55 6.28
C LEU A 50 -2.31 -25.66 6.77
N VAL A 51 -2.53 -25.22 8.01
CA VAL A 51 -3.89 -25.03 8.55
C VAL A 51 -4.05 -23.56 8.87
N ILE A 52 -5.04 -22.93 8.25
CA ILE A 52 -5.42 -21.56 8.57
C ILE A 52 -6.77 -21.58 9.27
N ASN A 53 -6.95 -20.74 10.29
CA ASN A 53 -8.23 -20.52 10.93
C ASN A 53 -8.79 -19.20 10.41
N VAL A 54 -9.83 -19.28 9.57
CA VAL A 54 -10.49 -18.09 9.03
C VAL A 54 -11.42 -17.56 10.10
N GLU A 55 -11.07 -16.41 10.66
CA GLU A 55 -11.92 -15.69 11.61
C GLU A 55 -12.96 -14.85 10.85
N GLY A 56 -14.07 -14.52 11.52
CA GLY A 56 -15.09 -13.66 10.93
C GLY A 56 -14.60 -12.23 10.74
N GLU A 57 -15.35 -11.45 9.97
CA GLU A 57 -15.05 -10.04 9.69
C GLU A 57 -14.80 -9.28 11.00
N ALA A 58 -13.57 -8.81 11.20
CA ALA A 58 -13.23 -7.91 12.29
C ALA A 58 -13.58 -6.47 11.88
N PRO A 59 -13.96 -5.58 12.81
CA PRO A 59 -14.11 -4.16 12.50
C PRO A 59 -12.86 -3.63 11.81
N ALA A 60 -13.04 -2.87 10.73
CA ALA A 60 -11.92 -2.30 10.00
C ALA A 60 -10.97 -1.56 10.96
N PRO A 61 -9.65 -1.82 10.91
CA PRO A 61 -8.70 -1.13 11.78
C PRO A 61 -8.80 0.37 11.52
N THR A 62 -8.82 1.16 12.60
CA THR A 62 -8.81 2.62 12.49
C THR A 62 -7.59 3.06 11.67
N PRO A 63 -7.71 4.07 10.80
CA PRO A 63 -6.60 4.55 9.98
C PRO A 63 -5.36 4.79 10.85
N ILE A 64 -4.34 3.96 10.67
CA ILE A 64 -3.06 4.15 11.37
C ILE A 64 -2.36 5.31 10.68
N PRO A 65 -1.75 6.23 11.43
CA PRO A 65 -0.95 7.25 10.82
C PRO A 65 0.20 6.62 9.96
N ASN A 66 0.09 6.61 8.63
CA ASN A 66 1.14 6.26 7.67
C ASN A 66 2.31 7.27 7.61
N ALA A 67 3.51 6.86 8.01
CA ALA A 67 4.71 7.71 7.98
C ALA A 67 5.00 8.36 6.59
N ALA A 68 4.47 7.80 5.51
CA ALA A 68 4.53 8.35 4.16
C ALA A 68 3.89 9.75 4.03
N TYR A 69 2.75 10.03 4.69
CA TYR A 69 2.19 11.40 4.68
C TYR A 69 3.14 12.38 5.38
N GLY A 70 3.92 11.92 6.37
CA GLY A 70 4.81 12.76 7.17
C GLY A 70 6.00 13.21 6.35
N LEU A 71 6.58 12.29 5.56
CA LEU A 71 7.63 12.61 4.60
C LEU A 71 7.12 13.49 3.46
N ALA A 72 5.90 13.25 2.95
CA ALA A 72 5.32 14.08 1.88
C ALA A 72 5.02 15.51 2.35
N ALA A 73 4.43 15.67 3.54
CA ALA A 73 4.11 16.97 4.13
C ALA A 73 5.39 17.75 4.48
N SER A 74 6.38 17.10 5.09
CA SER A 74 7.65 17.75 5.44
C SER A 74 8.48 18.12 4.20
N GLY A 75 8.58 17.22 3.22
CA GLY A 75 9.29 17.49 1.97
C GLY A 75 8.69 18.66 1.19
N TYR A 76 7.36 18.78 1.14
CA TYR A 76 6.68 19.89 0.49
C TYR A 76 7.02 21.25 1.11
N GLN A 77 7.07 21.33 2.45
CA GLN A 77 7.43 22.58 3.15
C GLN A 77 8.88 23.01 2.86
N ILE A 78 9.82 22.07 2.81
CA ILE A 78 11.23 22.37 2.48
C ILE A 78 11.36 22.91 1.05
N ILE A 79 10.64 22.31 0.10
CA ILE A 79 10.67 22.74 -1.31
C ILE A 79 10.07 24.15 -1.45
N VAL A 80 8.93 24.44 -0.81
CA VAL A 80 8.30 25.77 -0.87
C VAL A 80 9.20 26.83 -0.24
N ALA A 81 9.83 26.53 0.90
CA ALA A 81 10.76 27.45 1.56
C ALA A 81 11.99 27.75 0.68
N ALA A 82 12.58 26.72 0.07
CA ALA A 82 13.72 26.88 -0.82
C ALA A 82 13.38 27.73 -2.06
N VAL A 83 12.20 27.50 -2.66
CA VAL A 83 11.73 28.29 -3.81
C VAL A 83 11.50 29.75 -3.42
N ALA A 84 10.91 30.01 -2.24
CA ALA A 84 10.67 31.37 -1.76
C ALA A 84 11.99 32.14 -1.52
N VAL A 85 13.01 31.48 -0.96
CA VAL A 85 14.34 32.08 -0.74
C VAL A 85 15.01 32.42 -2.08
N VAL A 86 15.02 31.49 -3.03
CA VAL A 86 15.61 31.71 -4.35
C VAL A 86 14.88 32.81 -5.11
N ALA A 87 13.55 32.82 -5.08
CA ALA A 87 12.75 33.88 -5.70
C ALA A 87 13.03 35.25 -5.05
N GLY A 88 13.15 35.31 -3.72
CA GLY A 88 13.51 36.54 -3.00
C GLY A 88 14.90 37.08 -3.36
N MET A 89 15.87 36.19 -3.58
CA MET A 89 17.22 36.57 -4.04
C MET A 89 17.26 37.07 -5.49
N ILE A 90 16.32 36.65 -6.32
CA ILE A 90 16.23 37.07 -7.74
C ILE A 90 15.50 38.42 -7.88
N VAL A 91 14.63 38.76 -6.92
CA VAL A 91 13.78 39.96 -6.95
C VAL A 91 14.37 41.13 -6.13
N ALA A 92 15.43 40.89 -5.34
CA ALA A 92 16.22 41.90 -4.65
C ALA A 92 17.40 42.40 -5.52
#